data_AF-A0A429YCV0-F1
#
_entry.id   AF-A0A429YCV0-F1
#
_cell.length_a   1.000
_cell.length_b   1.000
_cell.length_c   1.000
_cell.angle_alpha   90.00
_cell.angle_beta   90.00
_cell.angle_gamma   90.00
#
_symmetry.space_group_name_H-M   'P 1'
#
loop_
_entity.id
_entity.type
_entity.pdbx_description
1 polymer ?
#
loop_
_entity_poly.entity_id
_entity_poly.type
_entity_poly.pdbx_seq_one_letter_code
_entity_poly.pdbx_strand_id
1 'polypeptide(L)'
;MKAAIERRWSRASLRSAGLAYFATVLLLIAGLSHRYGLLETVPFLGVLLIVALLAAAGIGLACAGFVDLWERGDRGGRRALASGIVCCLLLAPYALSAWRVLDHPGLVDVATDLDDPPAFRTLAAQRPAFANQIAPIDASRAQMIRTGYPGLTGRRYAVSPDQVMEQALALVADRGWTVVARHGIVAPPPDPAVEGEEEAAPAPPPIPAP
;
A
#
# COMPACT_ATOMS: atom_id res chain seq x y z
N MET A 1 18.78 23.16 60.89
CA MET A 1 18.42 21.99 60.07
C MET A 1 17.86 22.48 58.73
N LYS A 2 18.54 22.22 57.61
CA LYS A 2 17.95 22.41 56.27
C LYS A 2 17.08 21.18 56.00
N ALA A 3 15.77 21.34 55.97
CA ALA A 3 14.88 20.30 55.48
C ALA A 3 15.15 20.12 53.99
N ALA A 4 15.89 19.07 53.64
CA ALA A 4 16.02 18.63 52.26
C ALA A 4 14.65 18.07 51.86
N ILE A 5 13.89 18.83 51.09
CA ILE A 5 12.67 18.34 50.46
C ILE A 5 13.08 17.16 49.59
N GLU A 6 12.80 15.95 50.05
CA GLU A 6 13.06 14.74 49.30
C GLU A 6 12.04 14.66 48.15
N ARG A 7 12.49 15.14 46.99
CA ARG A 7 11.67 15.33 45.80
C ARG A 7 11.33 13.96 45.22
N ARG A 8 10.10 13.49 45.45
CA ARG A 8 9.63 12.20 44.95
C ARG A 8 9.22 12.36 43.49
N TRP A 9 9.93 11.71 42.59
CA TRP A 9 9.59 11.72 41.17
C TRP A 9 8.32 10.90 40.97
N SER A 10 7.25 11.50 40.41
CA SER A 10 6.04 10.74 40.08
C SER A 10 6.39 9.63 39.08
N ARG A 11 6.15 8.37 39.49
CA ARG A 11 6.47 7.16 38.71
C ARG A 11 5.77 7.16 37.35
N ALA A 12 4.65 7.87 37.21
CA ALA A 12 3.90 8.01 35.95
C ALA A 12 4.68 8.79 34.88
N SER A 13 5.36 9.88 35.28
CA SER A 13 6.13 10.75 34.37
C SER A 13 7.33 10.02 33.73
N LEU A 14 8.06 9.24 34.52
CA LEU A 14 9.16 8.40 34.04
C LEU A 14 8.69 7.32 33.07
N ARG A 15 7.53 6.71 33.34
CA ARG A 15 6.95 5.66 32.49
C ARG A 15 6.45 6.21 31.15
N SER A 16 5.80 7.38 31.13
CA SER A 16 5.38 8.04 29.88
C SER A 16 6.57 8.37 28.97
N ALA A 17 7.63 8.97 29.54
CA ALA A 17 8.84 9.31 28.77
C ALA A 17 9.56 8.07 28.22
N GLY A 18 9.66 6.99 29.02
CA GLY A 18 10.23 5.73 28.57
C GLY A 18 9.44 5.11 27.43
N LEU A 19 8.10 5.14 27.52
CA LEU A 19 7.22 4.60 26.48
C LEU A 19 7.32 5.39 25.18
N ALA A 20 7.33 6.73 25.26
CA ALA A 20 7.50 7.61 24.10
C ALA A 20 8.85 7.39 23.40
N TYR A 21 9.93 7.27 24.18
CA TYR A 21 11.26 6.99 23.63
C TYR A 21 11.31 5.62 22.95
N PHE A 22 10.82 4.57 23.63
CA PHE A 22 10.78 3.22 23.08
C PHE A 22 9.95 3.15 21.78
N ALA A 23 8.75 3.74 21.77
CA ALA A 23 7.89 3.78 20.59
C ALA A 23 8.55 4.54 19.42
N THR A 24 9.27 5.62 19.71
CA THR A 24 10.00 6.40 18.69
C THR A 24 11.13 5.58 18.07
N VAL A 25 11.97 4.94 18.89
CA VAL A 25 13.06 4.09 18.41
C VAL A 25 12.52 2.92 17.61
N LEU A 26 11.45 2.27 18.09
CA LEU A 26 10.79 1.18 17.39
C LEU A 26 10.27 1.61 16.01
N LEU A 27 9.61 2.77 15.92
CA LEU A 27 9.12 3.31 14.64
C LEU A 27 10.25 3.58 13.65
N LEU A 28 11.34 4.20 14.11
CA LEU A 28 12.48 4.52 13.25
C LEU A 28 13.15 3.26 12.72
N ILE A 29 13.41 2.28 13.58
CA ILE A 29 14.02 1.01 13.18
C ILE A 29 13.11 0.24 12.23
N ALA A 30 11.81 0.14 12.55
CA ALA A 30 10.85 -0.54 11.70
C ALA A 30 10.73 0.12 10.32
N GLY A 31 10.67 1.46 10.29
CA GLY A 31 10.60 2.24 9.06
C GLY A 31 11.85 2.08 8.19
N LEU A 32 13.05 2.13 8.79
CA LEU A 32 14.30 1.86 8.06
C LEU A 32 14.35 0.42 7.54
N SER A 33 13.95 -0.55 8.38
CA SER A 33 13.95 -1.96 8.00
C SER A 33 13.02 -2.22 6.81
N HIS A 34 11.83 -1.64 6.82
CA HIS A 34 10.89 -1.72 5.70
C HIS A 34 11.42 -1.01 4.45
N ARG A 35 12.03 0.18 4.61
CA ARG A 35 12.60 0.95 3.48
C ARG A 35 13.70 0.21 2.74
N TYR A 36 14.53 -0.56 3.45
CA TYR A 36 15.62 -1.36 2.85
C TYR A 36 15.18 -2.79 2.49
N GLY A 37 13.89 -3.12 2.60
CA GLY A 37 13.37 -4.44 2.24
C GLY A 37 13.73 -5.57 3.21
N LEU A 38 14.24 -5.25 4.41
CA LEU A 38 14.53 -6.23 5.47
C LEU A 38 13.25 -6.73 6.16
N LEU A 39 12.19 -5.93 6.10
CA LEU A 39 10.91 -6.22 6.73
C LEU A 39 9.80 -6.15 5.68
N GLU A 40 9.05 -7.23 5.52
CA GLU A 40 7.89 -7.27 4.63
C GLU A 40 6.77 -6.35 5.12
N THR A 41 5.89 -5.94 4.20
CA THR A 41 4.82 -4.98 4.49
C THR A 41 3.84 -5.48 5.54
N VAL A 42 3.44 -6.76 5.51
CA VAL A 42 2.46 -7.31 6.46
C VAL A 42 2.97 -7.28 7.92
N PRO A 43 4.14 -7.84 8.26
CA PRO A 43 4.68 -7.74 9.61
C PRO A 43 4.99 -6.29 9.99
N PHE A 44 5.42 -5.45 9.05
CA PHE A 44 5.61 -4.02 9.28
C PHE A 44 4.33 -3.32 9.76
N LEU A 45 3.17 -3.61 9.16
CA LEU A 45 1.88 -3.08 9.62
C LEU A 45 1.55 -3.52 11.06
N GLY A 46 1.91 -4.75 11.45
CA GLY A 46 1.79 -5.23 12.82
C GLY A 46 2.64 -4.42 13.82
N VAL A 47 3.90 -4.14 13.46
CA VAL A 47 4.77 -3.26 14.27
C VAL A 47 4.22 -1.84 14.35
N LEU A 48 3.69 -1.33 13.23
CA LEU A 48 3.06 -0.01 13.17
C LEU A 48 1.84 0.07 14.10
N LEU A 49 1.03 -0.98 14.21
CA LEU A 49 -0.06 -1.06 15.18
C LEU A 49 0.46 -1.02 16.63
N ILE A 50 1.52 -1.76 16.95
CA ILE A 50 2.13 -1.75 18.28
C ILE A 50 2.61 -0.35 18.64
N VAL A 51 3.29 0.34 17.72
CA VAL A 51 3.73 1.75 17.93
C VAL A 51 2.54 2.66 18.22
N ALA A 52 1.41 2.51 17.50
CA ALA A 52 0.21 3.30 17.74
C ALA A 52 -0.35 3.09 19.16
N LEU A 53 -0.45 1.83 19.60
CA LEU A 53 -0.94 1.48 20.94
C LEU A 53 -0.03 2.04 22.04
N LEU A 54 1.29 1.96 21.86
CA LEU A 54 2.26 2.51 22.80
C LEU A 54 2.16 4.04 22.86
N ALA A 55 2.02 4.71 21.72
CA ALA A 55 1.85 6.16 21.67
C ALA A 55 0.55 6.59 22.35
N ALA A 56 -0.57 5.90 22.09
CA ALA A 56 -1.86 6.15 22.74
C ALA A 56 -1.79 5.97 24.27
N ALA A 57 -1.19 4.88 24.74
CA ALA A 57 -0.95 4.66 26.17
C ALA A 57 -0.04 5.75 26.77
N GLY A 58 0.97 6.19 26.01
CA GLY A 58 1.87 7.28 26.40
C GLY A 58 1.15 8.62 26.58
N ILE A 59 0.18 8.93 25.71
CA ILE A 59 -0.71 10.10 25.87
C ILE A 59 -1.55 9.97 27.13
N GLY A 60 -2.16 8.81 27.38
CA GLY A 60 -2.93 8.58 28.61
C GLY A 60 -2.12 8.84 29.88
N LEU A 61 -0.87 8.36 29.92
CA LEU A 61 0.05 8.61 31.03
C LEU A 61 0.51 10.08 31.10
N ALA A 62 0.68 10.75 29.95
CA ALA A 62 1.02 12.16 29.88
C ALA A 62 -0.10 13.04 30.46
N CYS A 63 -1.35 12.73 30.15
CA CYS A 63 -2.53 13.40 30.72
C CYS A 63 -2.58 13.25 32.24
N ALA A 64 -2.37 12.03 32.77
CA ALA A 64 -2.30 11.81 34.22
C ALA A 64 -1.18 12.62 34.88
N GLY A 65 0.00 12.66 34.26
CA GLY A 65 1.13 13.47 34.74
C GLY A 65 0.90 14.99 34.64
N PHE A 66 0.03 15.44 33.72
CA PHE A 66 -0.40 16.84 33.62
C PHE A 66 -1.39 17.22 34.72
N VAL A 67 -2.31 16.31 35.10
CA VAL A 67 -3.18 16.52 36.26
C VAL A 67 -2.35 16.64 37.55
N ASP A 68 -1.36 15.77 37.74
CA ASP A 68 -0.41 15.84 38.87
C ASP A 68 0.32 17.20 38.92
N LEU A 69 0.69 17.77 37.76
CA LEU A 69 1.31 19.10 37.67
C LEU A 69 0.36 20.19 38.19
N TRP A 70 -0.89 20.14 37.74
CA TRP A 70 -1.89 21.16 38.03
C TRP A 70 -2.29 21.14 39.51
N GLU A 71 -2.43 19.95 40.11
CA GLU A 71 -2.83 19.80 41.51
C GLU A 71 -1.67 20.00 42.50
N ARG A 72 -0.45 19.56 42.15
CA ARG A 72 0.66 19.46 43.12
C ARG A 72 1.85 20.36 42.80
N GLY A 73 1.82 21.06 41.66
CA GLY A 73 2.91 21.95 41.22
C GLY A 73 4.22 21.21 40.90
N ASP A 74 4.14 19.91 40.63
CA ASP A 74 5.31 19.03 40.65
C ASP A 74 6.10 19.09 39.33
N ARG A 75 7.44 19.13 39.39
CA ARG A 75 8.29 19.29 38.18
C ARG A 75 8.16 18.14 37.16
N GLY A 76 7.55 17.02 37.55
CA GLY A 76 7.26 15.88 36.67
C GLY A 76 6.30 16.20 35.52
N GLY A 77 5.46 17.23 35.67
CA GLY A 77 4.51 17.65 34.65
C GLY A 77 5.13 18.14 33.35
N ARG A 78 6.24 18.88 33.41
CA ARG A 78 6.92 19.37 32.20
C ARG A 78 7.46 18.21 31.35
N ARG A 79 7.93 17.14 31.98
CA ARG A 79 8.36 15.92 31.28
C ARG A 79 7.18 15.15 30.70
N ALA A 80 6.06 15.08 31.42
CA ALA A 80 4.83 14.47 30.93
C ALA A 80 4.25 15.23 29.71
N LEU A 81 4.29 16.56 29.72
CA LEU A 81 3.92 17.39 28.58
C LEU A 81 4.81 17.10 27.36
N ALA A 82 6.13 17.08 27.55
CA ALA A 82 7.07 16.81 26.46
C ALA A 82 6.87 15.41 25.86
N SER A 83 6.68 14.37 26.69
CA SER A 83 6.40 13.02 26.19
C SER A 83 5.03 12.93 25.51
N GLY A 84 4.03 13.67 26.01
CA GLY A 84 2.73 13.81 25.35
C GLY A 84 2.83 14.37 23.94
N ILE A 85 3.61 15.44 23.74
CA ILE A 85 3.86 16.03 22.41
C ILE A 85 4.52 15.02 21.48
N VAL A 86 5.54 14.29 21.97
CA VAL A 86 6.20 13.24 21.17
C VAL A 86 5.20 12.16 20.77
N CYS A 87 4.37 11.66 21.69
CA CYS A 87 3.36 10.68 21.36
C CYS A 87 2.31 11.19 20.36
N CYS A 88 1.91 12.47 20.45
CA CYS A 88 1.03 13.09 19.46
C CYS A 88 1.69 13.13 18.07
N LEU A 89 2.98 13.47 18.00
CA LEU A 89 3.74 13.43 16.74
C LEU A 89 3.83 12.02 16.16
N LEU A 90 4.02 11.01 17.00
CA LEU A 90 4.00 9.61 16.57
C LEU A 90 2.63 9.20 16.02
N LEU A 91 1.53 9.70 16.57
CA LEU A 91 0.17 9.41 16.09
C LEU A 91 -0.26 10.26 14.87
N ALA A 92 0.44 11.36 14.57
CA ALA A 92 0.11 12.23 13.45
C ALA A 92 -0.03 11.50 12.08
N PRO A 93 0.91 10.63 11.65
CA PRO A 93 0.75 9.88 10.40
C PRO A 93 -0.48 8.96 10.42
N TYR A 94 -0.82 8.36 11.57
CA TYR A 94 -1.98 7.50 11.71
C TYR A 94 -3.29 8.29 11.57
N ALA A 95 -3.37 9.46 12.20
CA ALA A 95 -4.52 10.35 12.08
C ALA A 95 -4.69 10.82 10.62
N LEU A 96 -3.59 11.17 9.95
CA LEU A 96 -3.62 11.54 8.53
C LEU A 96 -4.10 10.37 7.65
N SER A 97 -3.59 9.17 7.87
CA SER A 97 -4.04 7.97 7.16
C SER A 97 -5.52 7.67 7.40
N ALA A 98 -5.98 7.75 8.66
CA ALA A 98 -7.39 7.56 8.99
C ALA A 98 -8.29 8.60 8.30
N TRP A 99 -7.87 9.87 8.30
CA TRP A 99 -8.60 10.91 7.57
C TRP A 99 -8.69 10.61 6.07
N ARG A 100 -7.60 10.15 5.44
CA ARG A 100 -7.60 9.78 4.01
C ARG A 100 -8.53 8.61 3.69
N VAL A 101 -8.62 7.63 4.60
CA VAL A 101 -9.57 6.51 4.44
C VAL A 101 -11.02 7.00 4.49
N LEU A 102 -11.31 8.06 5.25
CA LEU A 102 -12.64 8.65 5.35
C LEU A 102 -12.95 9.62 4.19
N ASP A 103 -11.94 10.31 3.67
CA ASP A 103 -12.07 11.33 2.62
C ASP A 103 -12.15 10.72 1.20
N HIS A 104 -11.51 9.57 0.99
CA HIS A 104 -11.50 8.90 -0.30
C HIS A 104 -12.57 7.80 -0.41
N PRO A 105 -13.09 7.53 -1.62
CA PRO A 105 -14.01 6.42 -1.81
C PRO A 105 -13.31 5.10 -1.48
N GLY A 106 -13.99 4.25 -0.70
CA GLY A 106 -13.53 2.92 -0.29
C GLY A 106 -13.49 1.90 -1.44
N LEU A 107 -12.72 2.20 -2.47
CA LEU A 107 -12.53 1.39 -3.67
C LEU A 107 -11.23 0.60 -3.55
N VAL A 108 -11.30 -0.69 -3.88
CA VAL A 108 -10.14 -1.60 -3.88
C VAL A 108 -9.40 -1.52 -5.21
N ASP A 109 -10.15 -1.49 -6.31
CA ASP A 109 -9.65 -1.46 -7.67
C ASP A 109 -10.40 -0.39 -8.47
N VAL A 110 -9.74 0.18 -9.47
CA VAL A 110 -10.31 1.15 -10.42
C VAL A 110 -9.94 0.75 -11.83
N ALA A 111 -10.85 0.98 -12.77
CA ALA A 111 -10.62 0.72 -14.18
C ALA A 111 -10.93 1.96 -15.00
N THR A 112 -10.21 2.13 -16.10
CA THR A 112 -10.41 3.24 -17.03
C THR A 112 -11.56 2.98 -17.99
N ASP A 113 -11.76 1.71 -18.37
CA ASP A 113 -12.95 1.22 -19.05
C ASP A 113 -13.83 0.51 -18.01
N LEU A 114 -15.02 1.05 -17.76
CA LEU A 114 -15.96 0.51 -16.78
C LEU A 114 -16.93 -0.50 -17.41
N ASP A 115 -17.02 -0.54 -18.75
CA ASP A 115 -17.88 -1.47 -19.48
C ASP A 115 -17.15 -2.80 -19.71
N ASP A 116 -15.83 -2.77 -19.94
CA ASP A 116 -14.97 -3.95 -20.06
C ASP A 116 -13.71 -3.87 -19.16
N PRO A 117 -13.86 -4.00 -17.83
CA PRO A 117 -12.72 -3.93 -16.91
C PRO A 117 -11.85 -5.20 -16.96
N PRO A 118 -10.53 -5.08 -16.70
CA PRO A 118 -9.62 -6.24 -16.71
C PRO A 118 -9.96 -7.27 -15.62
N ALA A 119 -10.14 -8.53 -16.02
CA ALA A 119 -10.65 -9.58 -15.13
C ALA A 119 -9.62 -10.23 -14.16
N PHE A 120 -8.34 -9.85 -14.20
CA PHE A 120 -7.23 -10.31 -13.32
C PHE A 120 -7.22 -11.81 -12.90
N ARG A 121 -7.69 -12.73 -13.76
CA ARG A 121 -7.93 -14.15 -13.40
C ARG A 121 -6.66 -14.88 -12.94
N THR A 122 -5.55 -14.69 -13.64
CA THR A 122 -4.27 -15.35 -13.32
C THR A 122 -3.68 -14.83 -12.01
N LEU A 123 -3.80 -13.52 -11.76
CA LEU A 123 -3.35 -12.89 -10.52
C LEU A 123 -4.18 -13.32 -9.32
N ALA A 124 -5.49 -13.53 -9.49
CA ALA A 124 -6.36 -13.96 -8.39
C ALA A 124 -5.87 -15.25 -7.72
N ALA A 125 -5.33 -16.20 -8.49
CA ALA A 125 -4.80 -17.46 -7.97
C ALA A 125 -3.46 -17.33 -7.21
N GLN A 126 -2.72 -16.25 -7.44
CA GLN A 126 -1.38 -16.05 -6.86
C GLN A 126 -1.39 -15.10 -5.65
N ARG A 127 -2.52 -14.45 -5.36
CA ARG A 127 -2.62 -13.48 -4.26
C ARG A 127 -2.64 -14.19 -2.91
N PRO A 128 -1.97 -13.63 -1.88
CA PRO A 128 -2.05 -14.17 -0.54
C PRO A 128 -3.45 -13.98 0.05
N ALA A 129 -3.83 -14.84 1.00
CA ALA A 129 -5.19 -14.86 1.57
C ALA A 129 -5.61 -13.56 2.28
N PHE A 130 -4.64 -12.76 2.75
CA PHE A 130 -4.89 -11.47 3.39
C PHE A 130 -5.02 -10.30 2.40
N ALA A 131 -4.81 -10.53 1.10
CA ALA A 131 -4.94 -9.48 0.10
C ALA A 131 -6.41 -9.08 -0.07
N ASN A 132 -6.63 -7.83 -0.51
CA ASN A 132 -7.97 -7.38 -0.88
C ASN A 132 -8.54 -8.30 -1.98
N GLN A 133 -9.81 -8.65 -1.84
CA GLN A 133 -10.50 -9.49 -2.82
C GLN A 133 -10.67 -8.76 -4.14
N ILE A 134 -10.35 -9.43 -5.24
CA ILE A 134 -10.68 -8.95 -6.58
C ILE A 134 -12.19 -9.16 -6.74
N ALA A 135 -12.93 -8.07 -6.82
CA ALA A 135 -14.38 -8.10 -6.98
C ALA A 135 -14.78 -7.38 -8.28
N PRO A 136 -15.82 -7.85 -8.98
CA PRO A 136 -16.34 -7.13 -10.15
C PRO A 136 -16.72 -5.69 -9.80
N ILE A 137 -16.51 -4.80 -10.76
CA ILE A 137 -16.97 -3.40 -10.68
C ILE A 137 -18.46 -3.42 -11.03
N ASP A 138 -19.31 -3.32 -10.02
CA ASP A 138 -20.76 -3.20 -10.18
C ASP A 138 -21.17 -1.74 -10.46
N ALA A 139 -22.44 -1.51 -10.76
CA ALA A 139 -22.95 -0.17 -11.06
C ALA A 139 -22.69 0.84 -9.93
N SER A 140 -22.73 0.39 -8.67
CA SER A 140 -22.47 1.24 -7.49
C SER A 140 -21.01 1.69 -7.44
N ARG A 141 -20.05 0.75 -7.59
CA ARG A 141 -18.62 1.06 -7.67
C ARG A 141 -18.26 1.89 -8.89
N ALA A 142 -18.86 1.59 -10.04
CA ALA A 142 -18.68 2.39 -11.25
C ALA A 142 -19.07 3.86 -11.02
N GLN A 143 -20.17 4.10 -10.30
CA GLN A 143 -20.59 5.46 -9.95
C GLN A 143 -19.64 6.14 -8.96
N MET A 144 -19.12 5.39 -7.97
CA MET A 144 -18.10 5.91 -7.05
C MET A 144 -16.79 6.27 -7.79
N ILE A 145 -16.38 5.46 -8.77
CA ILE A 145 -15.19 5.74 -9.60
C ILE A 145 -15.42 7.01 -10.42
N ARG A 146 -16.57 7.14 -11.11
CA ARG A 146 -16.89 8.33 -11.91
C ARG A 146 -16.88 9.62 -11.09
N THR A 147 -17.45 9.58 -9.89
CA THR A 147 -17.54 10.75 -9.01
C THR A 147 -16.20 11.05 -8.32
N GLY A 148 -15.50 10.02 -7.85
CA GLY A 148 -14.25 10.15 -7.10
C GLY A 148 -13.02 10.41 -7.97
N TYR A 149 -13.05 9.96 -9.22
CA TYR A 149 -11.93 10.05 -10.16
C TYR A 149 -12.39 10.50 -11.56
N PRO A 150 -12.92 11.72 -11.71
CA PRO A 150 -13.41 12.22 -13.01
C PRO A 150 -12.29 12.36 -14.07
N GLY A 151 -11.02 12.45 -13.64
CA GLY A 151 -9.86 12.49 -14.54
C GLY A 151 -9.38 11.12 -15.01
N LEU A 152 -9.94 10.01 -14.49
CA LEU A 152 -9.54 8.65 -14.86
C LEU A 152 -10.11 8.30 -16.23
N THR A 153 -9.37 8.65 -17.29
CA THR A 153 -9.77 8.43 -18.68
C THR A 153 -8.68 7.74 -19.48
N GLY A 154 -9.07 7.05 -20.55
CA GLY A 154 -8.15 6.33 -21.42
C GLY A 154 -7.25 7.30 -22.17
N ARG A 155 -5.95 6.98 -22.23
CA ARG A 155 -5.00 7.76 -23.03
C ARG A 155 -4.83 7.14 -24.40
N ARG A 156 -5.07 7.92 -25.45
CA ARG A 156 -4.78 7.53 -26.83
C ARG A 156 -3.37 7.99 -27.22
N TYR A 157 -2.62 7.11 -27.86
CA TYR A 157 -1.29 7.41 -28.39
C TYR A 157 -1.35 7.44 -29.91
N ALA A 158 -0.47 8.23 -30.54
CA ALA A 158 -0.37 8.34 -31.99
C ALA A 158 0.44 7.20 -32.64
N VAL A 159 0.95 6.27 -31.83
CA VAL A 159 1.75 5.12 -32.26
C VAL A 159 0.87 3.86 -32.35
N SER A 160 1.34 2.84 -33.08
CA SER A 160 0.61 1.58 -33.21
C SER A 160 0.51 0.84 -31.86
N PRO A 161 -0.55 0.05 -31.63
CA PRO A 161 -0.69 -0.75 -30.41
C PRO A 161 0.51 -1.66 -30.12
N ASP A 162 1.11 -2.25 -31.15
CA ASP A 162 2.27 -3.13 -31.03
C ASP A 162 3.50 -2.37 -30.49
N GLN A 163 3.75 -1.16 -30.98
CA GLN A 163 4.85 -0.32 -30.47
C GLN A 163 4.63 0.06 -29.01
N VAL A 164 3.39 0.37 -28.61
CA VAL A 164 3.06 0.66 -27.21
C VAL A 164 3.31 -0.57 -26.34
N MET A 165 2.92 -1.75 -26.81
CA MET A 165 3.13 -3.00 -26.09
C MET A 165 4.63 -3.33 -25.93
N GLU A 166 5.42 -3.19 -26.99
CA GLU A 166 6.85 -3.41 -26.96
C GLU A 166 7.55 -2.49 -25.95
N GLN A 167 7.23 -1.19 -25.99
CA GLN A 167 7.76 -0.21 -25.03
C GLN A 167 7.33 -0.51 -23.60
N ALA A 168 6.07 -0.92 -23.38
CA ALA A 168 5.58 -1.31 -22.07
C ALA A 168 6.33 -2.55 -21.54
N LEU A 169 6.57 -3.55 -22.38
CA LEU A 169 7.32 -4.76 -22.01
C LEU A 169 8.80 -4.45 -21.71
N ALA A 170 9.42 -3.55 -22.46
CA ALA A 170 10.78 -3.09 -22.17
C ALA A 170 10.86 -2.42 -20.78
N LEU A 171 9.88 -1.58 -20.41
CA LEU A 171 9.79 -0.96 -19.09
C LEU A 171 9.52 -1.97 -17.97
N VAL A 172 8.74 -3.01 -18.24
CA VAL A 172 8.48 -4.10 -17.29
C VAL A 172 9.77 -4.87 -17.02
N ALA A 173 10.53 -5.18 -18.08
CA ALA A 173 11.82 -5.88 -17.97
C ALA A 173 12.87 -5.04 -17.21
N ASP A 174 12.99 -3.74 -17.51
CA ASP A 174 13.89 -2.81 -16.83
C ASP A 174 13.60 -2.70 -15.33
N ARG A 175 12.31 -2.75 -14.94
CA ARG A 175 11.90 -2.77 -13.53
C ARG A 175 12.02 -4.13 -12.85
N GLY A 176 12.44 -5.17 -13.56
CA GLY A 176 12.51 -6.53 -13.04
C GLY A 176 11.14 -7.12 -12.67
N TRP A 177 10.07 -6.68 -13.33
CA TRP A 177 8.72 -7.17 -13.08
C TRP A 177 8.42 -8.43 -13.89
N THR A 178 7.80 -9.42 -13.26
CA THR A 178 7.43 -10.68 -13.92
C THR A 178 6.09 -10.54 -14.65
N VAL A 179 6.06 -10.89 -15.93
CA VAL A 179 4.81 -10.94 -16.71
C VAL A 179 4.07 -12.24 -16.41
N VAL A 180 2.91 -12.14 -15.77
CA VAL A 180 2.07 -13.29 -15.38
C VAL A 180 1.00 -13.66 -16.41
N ALA A 181 0.59 -12.70 -17.23
CA ALA A 181 -0.35 -12.90 -18.33
C ALA A 181 -0.22 -11.75 -19.34
N ARG A 182 -0.58 -12.02 -20.59
CA ARG A 182 -0.72 -11.02 -21.66
C ARG A 182 -2.14 -11.15 -22.24
N HIS A 183 -2.76 -10.03 -22.54
CA HIS A 183 -4.05 -9.94 -23.24
C HIS A 183 -3.96 -8.81 -24.27
N GLY A 184 -4.48 -9.06 -25.47
CA GLY A 184 -4.28 -8.20 -26.64
C GLY A 184 -3.48 -8.90 -27.74
N ILE A 185 -3.60 -8.39 -28.97
CA ILE A 185 -2.97 -8.98 -30.15
C ILE A 185 -1.45 -8.77 -30.08
N VAL A 186 -0.70 -9.85 -30.18
CA VAL A 186 0.66 -9.87 -30.75
C VAL A 186 0.56 -10.91 -31.85
N ALA A 187 0.55 -10.50 -33.11
CA ALA A 187 0.85 -11.44 -34.18
C ALA A 187 2.30 -11.93 -33.96
N PRO A 188 2.58 -13.24 -33.99
CA PRO A 188 3.95 -13.72 -33.79
C PRO A 188 4.87 -13.11 -34.86
N PRO A 189 6.14 -12.79 -34.55
CA PRO A 189 7.14 -12.69 -35.62
C PRO A 189 7.12 -14.04 -36.37
N PRO A 190 7.09 -14.05 -37.71
CA PRO A 190 7.17 -15.30 -38.45
C PRO A 190 8.44 -16.05 -38.03
N ASP A 191 8.28 -17.31 -37.65
CA ASP A 191 9.42 -18.20 -37.44
C ASP A 191 10.24 -18.23 -38.73
N PRO A 192 11.55 -17.92 -38.71
CA PRO A 192 12.41 -18.05 -39.90
C PRO A 192 12.61 -19.52 -40.31
N ALA A 193 11.95 -20.48 -39.64
CA ALA A 193 12.06 -21.91 -39.90
C ALA A 193 10.93 -22.49 -40.76
N VAL A 194 9.92 -21.71 -41.18
CA VAL A 194 8.79 -22.22 -41.99
C VAL A 194 8.79 -21.71 -43.43
N GLU A 195 9.90 -21.13 -43.92
CA GLU A 195 10.11 -20.92 -45.37
C GLU A 195 10.51 -22.21 -46.13
N GLY A 196 10.19 -23.38 -45.59
CA GLY A 196 10.73 -24.65 -46.06
C GLY A 196 9.76 -25.82 -46.11
N GLU A 197 8.47 -25.61 -46.36
CA GLU A 197 7.57 -26.71 -46.73
C GLU A 197 6.38 -26.18 -47.55
N GLU A 198 6.65 -25.93 -48.83
CA GLU A 198 5.65 -25.96 -49.88
C GLU A 198 5.19 -27.42 -50.03
N GLU A 199 4.33 -27.88 -49.12
CA GLU A 199 3.67 -29.19 -49.25
C GLU A 199 2.62 -29.08 -50.37
N ALA A 200 3.04 -29.52 -51.55
CA ALA A 200 2.22 -29.67 -52.73
C ALA A 200 0.90 -30.38 -52.40
N ALA A 201 -0.21 -29.66 -52.53
CA ALA A 201 -1.53 -30.25 -52.51
C ALA A 201 -1.63 -31.33 -53.62
N PRO A 202 -2.05 -32.58 -53.32
CA PRO A 202 -2.26 -33.58 -54.36
C PRO A 202 -3.44 -33.17 -55.26
N ALA A 203 -3.26 -33.35 -56.57
CA ALA A 203 -4.21 -32.99 -57.61
C ALA A 203 -5.62 -33.57 -57.35
N PRO A 204 -6.70 -32.84 -57.70
CA PRO A 204 -8.07 -33.33 -57.51
C PRO A 204 -8.34 -34.56 -58.39
N PRO A 205 -9.13 -35.55 -57.91
CA PRO A 205 -9.44 -36.75 -58.70
C PRO A 205 -10.25 -36.40 -59.96
N PRO A 206 -10.05 -37.12 -61.07
CA PRO A 206 -10.74 -36.82 -62.33
C PRO A 206 -12.24 -37.09 -62.23
N ILE A 207 -13.02 -36.11 -62.69
CA ILE A 207 -14.48 -36.19 -62.85
C ILE A 207 -14.77 -37.11 -64.05
N PRO A 208 -15.54 -38.20 -63.90
CA PRO A 208 -16.02 -38.96 -65.04
C PRO A 208 -17.20 -38.23 -65.70
N ALA A 209 -17.19 -38.17 -67.04
CA ALA A 209 -18.30 -37.74 -67.88
C ALA A 209 -18.35 -38.60 -69.16
N PRO A 210 -19.50 -38.73 -69.84
CA PRO A 210 -20.89 -38.61 -69.39
C PRO A 210 -21.53 -39.95 -68.98
#